data_AF-A0A4Q6BJ59-F1
#
_entry.id   AF-A0A4Q6BJ59-F1
#
_cell.length_a   1.000
_cell.length_b   1.000
_cell.length_c   1.000
_cell.angle_alpha   90.00
_cell.angle_beta   90.00
_cell.angle_gamma   90.00
#
_symmetry.space_group_name_H-M   'P 1'
#
loop_
_entity.id
_entity.type
_entity.pdbx_description
1 polymer ?
#
loop_
_entity_poly.entity_id
_entity_poly.type
_entity_poly.pdbx_seq_one_letter_code
_entity_poly.pdbx_strand_id
1 'polypeptide(L)'
;MFLQRTIRKKVTVEGIGLHTGEPASISFRPAPPNAGIHVVRTDLPGSPSIAVQAEHVRATTMATTLGGGAFSVSTVEHCFSS
;
A
#
# COMPACT_ATOMS: atom_id res chain seq x y z
N MET A 1 23.68 -6.84 -15.91
CA MET A 1 22.44 -6.03 -16.07
C MET A 1 21.60 -6.22 -14.81
N PHE A 2 21.18 -5.13 -14.15
CA PHE A 2 20.26 -5.21 -13.01
C PHE A 2 18.83 -5.09 -13.53
N LEU A 3 18.05 -6.16 -13.38
CA LEU A 3 16.66 -6.21 -13.85
C LEU A 3 15.70 -5.81 -12.72
N GLN A 4 14.60 -5.15 -13.09
CA GLN A 4 13.49 -4.91 -12.17
C GLN A 4 12.95 -6.24 -11.63
N ARG A 5 12.37 -6.19 -10.43
CA ARG A 5 11.82 -7.35 -9.74
C ARG A 5 10.36 -7.10 -9.38
N THR A 6 9.58 -8.17 -9.47
CA THR A 6 8.23 -8.26 -8.94
C THR A 6 8.11 -9.60 -8.21
N ILE A 7 7.12 -9.75 -7.33
CA ILE A 7 6.82 -11.04 -6.72
C ILE A 7 6.34 -12.04 -7.77
N ARG A 8 6.60 -13.34 -7.53
CA ARG A 8 6.26 -14.42 -8.48
C ARG A 8 4.77 -14.75 -8.53
N LYS A 9 4.07 -14.64 -7.41
CA LYS A 9 2.64 -15.00 -7.27
C LYS A 9 1.97 -14.12 -6.22
N LYS A 10 0.63 -14.08 -6.24
CA LYS A 10 -0.16 -13.41 -5.21
C LYS A 10 0.11 -14.02 -3.84
N VAL A 11 0.25 -13.18 -2.82
CA VAL A 11 0.30 -13.57 -1.40
C VAL A 11 -0.66 -12.67 -0.63
N THR A 12 -1.35 -13.23 0.35
CA THR A 12 -2.28 -12.49 1.22
C THR A 12 -1.87 -12.65 2.67
N VAL A 13 -1.95 -11.56 3.43
CA VAL A 13 -1.69 -11.49 4.87
C VAL A 13 -2.91 -10.86 5.53
N GLU A 14 -3.35 -11.45 6.63
CA GLU A 14 -4.47 -10.96 7.43
C GLU A 14 -3.95 -10.54 8.81
N GLY A 15 -4.55 -9.49 9.38
CA GLY A 15 -4.13 -8.95 10.66
C GLY A 15 -5.04 -7.84 11.16
N ILE A 16 -4.53 -7.07 12.12
CA ILE A 16 -5.24 -5.95 12.74
C ILE A 16 -4.47 -4.65 12.48
N GLY A 17 -5.17 -3.58 12.12
CA GLY A 17 -4.56 -2.25 11.96
C GLY A 17 -4.08 -1.70 13.32
N LEU A 18 -2.81 -1.31 13.40
CA LEU A 18 -2.18 -0.88 14.67
C LEU A 18 -2.93 0.27 15.36
N HIS A 19 -3.28 1.32 14.61
CA HIS A 19 -3.92 2.51 15.15
C HIS A 19 -5.44 2.48 15.11
N THR A 20 -6.04 1.62 14.29
CA THR A 20 -7.49 1.53 14.13
C THR A 20 -8.12 0.40 14.95
N GLY A 21 -7.38 -0.66 15.26
CA GLY A 21 -7.91 -1.87 15.88
C GLY A 21 -8.78 -2.73 14.95
N GLU A 22 -8.93 -2.34 13.70
CA GLU A 22 -9.82 -2.99 12.74
C GLU A 22 -9.14 -4.17 12.02
N PRO A 23 -9.87 -5.27 11.73
CA PRO A 23 -9.37 -6.33 10.86
C PRO A 23 -9.02 -5.81 9.47
N ALA A 24 -7.88 -6.24 8.95
CA ALA A 24 -7.40 -5.87 7.62
C ALA A 24 -6.81 -7.09 6.89
N SER A 25 -6.96 -7.10 5.57
CA SER A 25 -6.34 -8.08 4.68
C SER A 25 -5.55 -7.35 3.59
N ILE A 26 -4.27 -7.68 3.45
CA ILE A 26 -3.38 -7.11 2.44
C ILE A 26 -3.03 -8.21 1.44
N SER A 27 -3.24 -7.93 0.15
CA SER A 27 -2.89 -8.84 -0.94
C SER A 27 -1.83 -8.23 -1.84
N PHE A 28 -0.62 -8.80 -1.82
CA PHE A 28 0.47 -8.44 -2.73
C PHE A 28 0.27 -9.18 -4.06
N ARG A 29 0.38 -8.47 -5.19
CA ARG A 29 0.20 -9.02 -6.53
C ARG A 29 1.40 -8.68 -7.43
N PRO A 30 1.78 -9.56 -8.38
CA PRO A 30 2.77 -9.22 -9.38
C PRO A 30 2.36 -7.98 -10.18
N ALA A 31 3.32 -7.14 -10.54
CA ALA A 31 3.11 -5.93 -11.33
C ALA A 31 4.02 -5.95 -12.59
N PRO A 32 3.59 -5.32 -13.70
CA PRO A 32 4.41 -5.22 -14.90
C PRO A 32 5.63 -4.31 -14.68
N PRO A 33 6.66 -4.40 -15.53
CA PRO A 33 7.80 -3.48 -15.48
C PRO A 33 7.37 -2.00 -15.49
N ASN A 34 8.13 -1.17 -14.78
CA ASN A 34 7.91 0.27 -14.61
C ASN A 34 6.63 0.67 -13.86
N ALA A 35 5.86 -0.27 -13.31
CA ALA A 35 4.67 0.06 -12.52
C ALA A 35 5.01 0.72 -11.17
N GLY A 36 6.21 0.48 -10.61
CA GLY A 36 6.51 0.85 -9.24
C GLY A 36 5.64 0.08 -8.23
N ILE A 37 5.39 0.68 -7.06
CA ILE A 37 4.51 0.11 -6.03
C ILE A 37 3.24 0.96 -5.97
N HIS A 38 2.08 0.29 -6.05
CA HIS A 38 0.77 0.91 -5.88
C HIS A 38 0.02 0.24 -4.74
N VAL A 39 -0.66 1.05 -3.93
CA VAL A 39 -1.65 0.57 -2.96
C VAL A 39 -3.04 0.75 -3.55
N VAL A 40 -3.89 -0.27 -3.39
CA VAL A 40 -5.26 -0.28 -3.90
C VAL A 40 -6.22 -0.52 -2.74
N ARG A 41 -7.18 0.39 -2.53
CA ARG A 41 -8.24 0.24 -1.53
C ARG A 41 -9.41 -0.53 -2.14
N THR A 42 -9.31 -1.86 -2.15
CA THR A 42 -10.29 -2.74 -2.79
C THR A 42 -11.65 -2.77 -2.10
N ASP A 43 -11.73 -2.27 -0.87
CA ASP A 43 -12.96 -2.11 -0.10
C ASP A 43 -13.81 -0.90 -0.53
N LEU A 44 -13.24 0.03 -1.29
CA LEU A 44 -13.94 1.23 -1.77
C LEU A 44 -14.49 1.04 -3.19
N PRO A 45 -15.63 1.69 -3.54
CA PRO A 45 -16.17 1.68 -4.90
C PRO A 45 -15.12 2.14 -5.92
N GLY A 46 -14.99 1.39 -7.02
CA GLY A 46 -13.99 1.68 -8.07
C GLY A 46 -12.55 1.29 -7.72
N SER A 47 -12.29 0.77 -6.51
CA SER A 47 -10.95 0.31 -6.07
C SER A 47 -9.85 1.33 -6.36
N PRO A 48 -9.96 2.56 -5.80
CA PRO A 48 -8.99 3.61 -6.07
C PRO A 48 -7.58 3.17 -5.64
N SER A 49 -6.59 3.65 -6.38
CA SER A 49 -5.19 3.31 -6.17
C SER A 49 -4.30 4.53 -6.06
N ILE A 50 -3.19 4.40 -5.35
CA ILE A 50 -2.19 5.45 -5.17
C ILE A 50 -0.78 4.87 -5.33
N ALA A 51 0.07 5.58 -6.07
CA ALA A 51 1.48 5.24 -6.18
C ALA A 51 2.20 5.57 -4.88
N VAL A 52 3.10 4.68 -4.44
CA VAL A 52 3.93 4.91 -3.25
C VAL A 52 5.07 5.84 -3.62
N GLN A 53 4.81 7.14 -3.48
CA GLN A 53 5.73 8.23 -3.80
C GLN A 53 5.65 9.32 -2.73
N ALA A 54 6.73 10.09 -2.55
CA ALA A 54 6.83 11.09 -1.48
C ALA A 54 5.75 12.19 -1.62
N GLU A 55 5.40 12.54 -2.85
CA GLU A 55 4.41 13.56 -3.21
C GLU A 55 2.98 13.20 -2.73
N HIS A 56 2.74 11.91 -2.48
CA HIS A 56 1.47 11.38 -2.00
C HIS A 56 1.40 11.24 -0.46
N VAL A 57 2.47 11.54 0.26
CA VAL A 57 2.48 11.55 1.73
C VAL A 57 1.73 12.78 2.23
N ARG A 58 0.77 12.59 3.15
CA ARG A 58 -0.02 13.69 3.75
C ARG A 58 0.13 13.84 5.24
N ALA A 59 0.49 12.78 5.94
CA ALA A 59 0.72 12.83 7.37
C ALA A 59 1.86 11.88 7.74
N THR A 60 2.62 12.29 8.75
CA THR A 60 3.75 11.54 9.31
C THR A 60 3.64 11.41 10.84
N THR A 61 2.61 12.00 11.44
CA THR A 61 2.34 11.89 12.88
C THR A 61 1.90 10.45 13.20
N MET A 62 2.66 9.75 14.05
CA MET A 62 2.45 8.36 14.49
C MET A 62 2.52 7.28 13.41
N ALA A 63 2.40 7.62 12.13
CA ALA A 63 2.51 6.72 10.99
C ALA A 63 2.73 7.50 9.68
N THR A 64 3.32 6.86 8.66
CA THR A 64 3.32 7.40 7.29
C THR A 64 1.97 7.12 6.64
N THR A 65 1.30 8.18 6.21
CA THR A 65 -0.03 8.08 5.57
C THR A 65 0.01 8.65 4.16
N LEU A 66 -0.38 7.82 3.19
CA LEU A 66 -0.58 8.18 1.79
C LEU A 66 -2.04 8.58 1.54
N GLY A 67 -2.29 9.53 0.64
CA GLY A 67 -3.64 9.82 0.13
C GLY A 67 -4.18 11.20 0.48
N GLY A 68 -5.40 11.29 1.02
CA GLY A 68 -6.06 12.54 1.37
C GLY A 68 -7.58 12.38 1.58
N GLY A 69 -8.33 13.47 1.45
CA GLY A 69 -9.77 13.51 1.76
C GLY A 69 -10.65 12.53 0.95
N ALA A 70 -10.21 12.06 -0.22
CA ALA A 70 -10.94 11.07 -1.01
C ALA A 70 -10.74 9.64 -0.50
N PHE A 71 -9.49 9.25 -0.20
CA PHE A 71 -9.15 8.02 0.51
C PHE A 71 -7.73 8.13 1.05
N SER A 72 -7.41 7.35 2.07
CA SER A 72 -6.08 7.26 2.64
C SER A 72 -5.69 5.83 2.98
N VAL A 73 -4.37 5.63 3.13
CA VAL A 73 -3.77 4.40 3.65
C VAL A 73 -2.71 4.81 4.65
N SER A 74 -2.85 4.38 5.90
CA SER A 74 -1.97 4.73 7.00
C SER A 74 -1.06 3.56 7.38
N THR A 75 0.04 3.85 8.09
CA THR A 75 0.98 2.86 8.64
C THR A 75 1.65 2.01 7.56
N VAL A 76 2.07 2.66 6.47
CA VAL A 76 2.64 1.97 5.30
C VAL A 76 4.14 1.64 5.44
N GLU A 77 4.83 2.32 6.36
CA GLU A 77 6.29 2.33 6.49
C GLU A 77 6.91 0.95 6.72
N HIS A 78 6.33 0.13 7.59
CA HIS A 78 6.86 -1.21 7.88
C HIS A 78 6.73 -2.15 6.68
N CYS A 79 5.62 -2.02 5.94
CA CYS A 79 5.35 -2.85 4.76
C CYS A 79 6.34 -2.57 3.62
N PHE A 80 6.79 -1.32 3.46
CA PHE A 80 7.68 -0.93 2.36
C PHE A 80 9.17 -0.95 2.73
N SER A 81 9.51 -1.18 3.99
CA SER A 81 10.89 -1.36 4.43
C SER A 81 11.42 -2.79 4.21
N SER A 82 10.57 -3.73 3.78
CA SER A 82 10.87 -5.17 3.69
C SER A 82 11.08 -5.67 2.27
#